data_AF-D8FUN8-F1
#
_entry.id   AF-D8FUN8-F1
#
_cell.length_a   1.000
_cell.length_b   1.000
_cell.length_c   1.000
_cell.angle_alpha   90.00
_cell.angle_beta   90.00
_cell.angle_gamma   90.00
#
_symmetry.space_group_name_H-M   'P 1'
#
loop_
_entity.id
_entity.type
_entity.pdbx_description
1 polymer ?
#
loop_
_entity_poly.entity_id
_entity_poly.type
_entity_poly.pdbx_seq_one_letter_code
_entity_poly.pdbx_strand_id
1 'polypeptide(L)'
;MESTQAIQDVKEKTFPATVVNVINSHRLAINRGKVHGLKEGQRLLVYCLSFHEIKDPNTGESLGYLEIVKGTGRVIHLQDKICTIESDQKRSRRMTTKRNAFYNLGEDVMETFDELIPFEDPEIGDMVKPI
;
A
#
# COMPACT_ATOMS: atom_id res chain seq x y z
N MET A 1 9.12 -14.26 29.65
CA MET A 1 8.12 -13.18 29.48
C MET A 1 8.76 -11.88 28.95
N GLU A 2 10.09 -11.75 28.92
CA GLU A 2 10.81 -10.56 28.43
C GLU A 2 10.93 -10.46 26.88
N SER A 3 10.66 -11.55 26.15
CA SER A 3 10.88 -11.62 24.70
C SER A 3 9.84 -10.89 23.86
N THR A 4 8.62 -10.68 24.37
CA THR A 4 7.52 -10.07 23.60
C THR A 4 7.57 -8.55 23.65
N GLN A 5 8.01 -7.97 24.78
CA GLN A 5 8.09 -6.52 24.98
C GLN A 5 9.22 -5.89 24.12
N ALA A 6 10.37 -6.55 24.00
CA ALA A 6 11.49 -6.07 23.19
C ALA A 6 11.18 -6.05 21.68
N ILE A 7 10.30 -6.94 21.19
CA ILE A 7 9.86 -6.96 19.79
C ILE A 7 8.87 -5.82 19.51
N GLN A 8 8.07 -5.42 20.51
CA GLN A 8 7.19 -4.25 20.43
C GLN A 8 7.97 -2.92 20.50
N ASP A 9 9.00 -2.83 21.35
CA ASP A 9 9.81 -1.60 21.52
C ASP A 9 10.69 -1.26 20.29
N VAL A 10 11.11 -2.26 19.50
CA VAL A 10 11.83 -2.05 18.22
C VAL A 10 10.86 -1.63 17.10
N LYS A 11 9.60 -2.02 17.19
CA LYS A 11 8.53 -1.66 16.23
C LYS A 11 8.21 -0.16 16.28
N GLU A 12 8.25 0.45 17.46
CA GLU A 12 7.86 1.86 17.67
C GLU A 12 8.94 2.89 17.30
N LYS A 13 10.24 2.52 17.28
CA LYS A 13 11.32 3.46 16.91
C LYS A 13 11.72 3.45 15.43
N THR A 14 11.08 2.61 14.62
CA THR A 14 11.50 2.39 13.23
C THR A 14 10.55 3.00 12.20
N PHE A 15 9.28 3.17 12.55
CA PHE A 15 8.24 3.72 11.68
C PHE A 15 7.67 5.01 12.25
N PRO A 16 7.13 5.92 11.42
CA PRO A 16 6.90 5.78 9.97
C PRO A 16 8.20 5.81 9.14
N ALA A 17 8.22 5.00 8.09
CA ALA A 17 9.20 5.08 7.03
C ALA A 17 8.76 6.14 6.01
N THR A 18 9.63 6.47 5.07
CA THR A 18 9.37 7.48 4.05
C THR A 18 9.68 6.91 2.66
N VAL A 19 8.82 7.20 1.69
CA VAL A 19 9.11 6.99 0.27
C VAL A 19 10.23 7.94 -0.14
N VAL A 20 11.35 7.36 -0.59
CA VAL A 20 12.54 8.10 -1.03
C VAL A 20 12.71 8.10 -2.54
N ASN A 21 12.03 7.19 -3.25
CA ASN A 21 12.01 7.18 -4.70
C ASN A 21 10.71 6.54 -5.22
N VAL A 22 10.13 7.15 -6.26
CA VAL A 22 8.98 6.63 -7.00
C VAL A 22 9.51 6.02 -8.29
N ILE A 23 9.57 4.69 -8.37
CA ILE A 23 10.12 3.99 -9.55
C ILE A 23 9.10 4.00 -10.68
N ASN A 24 7.85 3.69 -10.35
CA ASN A 24 6.68 3.83 -11.20
C ASN A 24 5.41 3.82 -10.33
N SER A 25 4.24 3.92 -10.94
CA SER A 25 2.95 3.94 -10.24
C SER A 25 2.66 2.69 -9.39
N HIS A 26 3.36 1.57 -9.62
CA HIS A 26 3.17 0.32 -8.89
C HIS A 26 4.34 -0.01 -7.96
N ARG A 27 5.48 0.70 -8.02
CA ARG A 27 6.70 0.36 -7.29
C ARG A 27 7.35 1.57 -6.66
N LEU A 28 7.62 1.48 -5.37
CA LEU A 28 8.20 2.55 -4.56
C LEU A 28 9.41 2.03 -3.80
N ALA A 29 10.40 2.89 -3.55
CA ALA A 29 11.51 2.59 -2.65
C ALA A 29 11.36 3.37 -1.34
N ILE A 30 11.53 2.70 -0.20
CA ILE A 30 11.36 3.28 1.13
C ILE A 30 12.65 3.22 1.94
N ASN A 31 12.89 4.20 2.79
CA ASN A 31 14.11 4.33 3.62
C ASN A 31 14.19 3.35 4.80
N ARG A 32 13.62 2.14 4.67
CA ARG A 32 13.73 1.05 5.65
C ARG A 32 14.04 -0.26 4.94
N GLY A 33 14.70 -1.17 5.65
CA GLY A 33 15.25 -2.41 5.11
C GLY A 33 15.49 -3.46 6.20
N LYS A 34 16.40 -4.42 5.98
CA LYS A 34 16.67 -5.54 6.91
C LYS A 34 17.06 -5.07 8.31
N VAL A 35 17.93 -4.07 8.41
CA VAL A 35 18.42 -3.58 9.72
C VAL A 35 17.31 -2.90 10.53
N HIS A 36 16.21 -2.57 9.85
CA HIS A 36 15.01 -1.96 10.40
C HIS A 36 13.91 -3.00 10.67
N GLY A 37 14.22 -4.30 10.59
CA GLY A 37 13.28 -5.38 10.89
C GLY A 37 12.21 -5.66 9.82
N LEU A 38 12.32 -5.06 8.63
CA LEU A 38 11.47 -5.43 7.50
C LEU A 38 11.82 -6.82 6.96
N LYS A 39 10.81 -7.53 6.45
CA LYS A 39 10.94 -8.85 5.82
C LYS A 39 10.41 -8.83 4.39
N GLU A 40 10.93 -9.72 3.54
CA GLU A 40 10.37 -9.94 2.21
C GLU A 40 8.91 -10.40 2.31
N GLY A 41 8.07 -9.94 1.39
CA GLY A 41 6.63 -10.21 1.38
C GLY A 41 5.81 -9.47 2.44
N GLN A 42 6.45 -8.75 3.36
CA GLN A 42 5.74 -7.97 4.38
C GLN A 42 4.86 -6.89 3.72
N ARG A 43 3.62 -6.77 4.20
CA ARG A 43 2.66 -5.77 3.72
C ARG A 43 2.85 -4.45 4.45
N LEU A 44 2.76 -3.37 3.69
CA LEU A 44 2.92 -2.00 4.15
C LEU A 44 1.79 -1.12 3.60
N LEU A 45 1.39 -0.12 4.37
CA LEU A 45 0.47 0.94 3.99
C LEU A 45 1.26 2.18 3.62
N VAL A 46 0.94 2.79 2.47
CA VAL A 46 1.47 4.08 2.03
C VAL A 46 0.39 5.14 2.21
N TYR A 47 0.74 6.25 2.85
CA TYR A 47 -0.19 7.33 3.17
C TYR A 47 0.53 8.67 3.27
N CYS A 48 -0.22 9.76 3.16
CA CYS A 48 0.25 11.09 3.56
C CYS A 48 -0.69 11.67 4.64
N LEU A 49 -0.26 12.74 5.30
CA LEU A 49 -1.12 13.48 6.22
C LEU A 49 -1.87 14.57 5.45
N SER A 50 -3.11 14.84 5.84
CA SER A 50 -3.87 15.98 5.34
C SER A 50 -3.10 17.28 5.59
N PHE A 51 -3.30 18.27 4.71
CA PHE A 51 -2.67 19.57 4.88
C PHE A 51 -3.21 20.34 6.10
N HIS A 52 -4.48 20.10 6.45
CA HIS A 52 -5.15 20.72 7.57
C HIS A 52 -5.46 19.70 8.66
N GLU A 53 -5.37 20.16 9.91
CA GLU A 53 -5.85 19.46 11.09
C GLU A 53 -7.39 19.42 11.06
N ILE A 54 -7.97 18.27 11.36
CA ILE A 54 -9.39 18.08 11.51
C ILE A 54 -9.79 18.47 12.93
N LYS A 55 -10.87 19.23 13.06
CA LYS A 55 -11.46 19.62 14.35
C LYS A 55 -12.90 19.16 14.42
N ASP A 56 -13.35 18.76 15.61
CA ASP A 56 -14.75 18.48 15.86
C ASP A 56 -15.56 19.79 15.72
N PRO A 57 -16.57 19.84 14.84
CA PRO A 57 -17.33 21.07 14.60
C PRO A 57 -18.22 21.50 15.78
N ASN A 58 -18.53 20.59 16.71
CA ASN A 58 -19.37 20.84 17.87
C ASN A 58 -18.54 21.28 19.09
N THR A 59 -17.37 20.69 19.29
CA THR A 59 -16.52 20.95 20.48
C THR A 59 -15.33 21.86 20.19
N GLY A 60 -14.92 21.97 18.92
CA GLY A 60 -13.68 22.65 18.52
C GLY A 60 -12.40 21.87 18.87
N GLU A 61 -12.52 20.67 19.43
CA GLU A 61 -11.39 19.81 19.78
C GLU A 61 -10.61 19.39 18.52
N SER A 62 -9.28 19.38 18.61
CA SER A 62 -8.44 18.83 17.55
C SER A 62 -8.54 17.31 17.54
N LEU A 63 -8.87 16.76 16.37
CA LEU A 63 -8.85 15.34 16.07
C LEU A 63 -7.55 14.91 15.36
N GLY A 64 -6.61 15.85 15.18
CA GLY A 64 -5.33 15.62 14.51
C GLY A 64 -5.40 15.68 12.98
N TYR A 65 -4.41 15.11 12.31
CA TYR A 65 -4.30 15.10 10.85
C TYR A 65 -4.80 13.77 10.28
N LEU A 66 -5.57 13.83 9.20
CA LEU A 66 -6.09 12.64 8.54
C LEU A 66 -4.99 11.94 7.76
N GLU A 67 -4.85 10.63 7.96
CA GLU A 67 -4.03 9.79 7.09
C GLU A 67 -4.79 9.52 5.77
N ILE A 68 -4.35 10.14 4.68
CA ILE A 68 -4.87 9.91 3.34
C ILE A 68 -4.13 8.71 2.76
N VAL A 69 -4.82 7.57 2.65
CA VAL A 69 -4.25 6.31 2.16
C VAL A 69 -4.03 6.38 0.66
N LYS A 70 -2.79 6.16 0.23
CA LYS A 70 -2.40 6.08 -1.18
C LYS A 70 -2.35 4.66 -1.73
N GLY A 71 -2.33 3.65 -0.85
CA GLY A 71 -2.44 2.24 -1.23
C GLY A 71 -1.69 1.30 -0.30
N THR A 72 -1.73 0.01 -0.62
CA THR A 72 -0.98 -1.04 0.09
C THR A 72 -0.01 -1.73 -0.85
N GLY A 73 1.16 -2.10 -0.32
CA GLY A 73 2.18 -2.79 -1.08
C GLY A 73 2.91 -3.86 -0.28
N ARG A 74 3.58 -4.76 -0.99
CA ARG A 74 4.42 -5.82 -0.43
C ARG A 74 5.88 -5.56 -0.74
N VAL A 75 6.75 -5.86 0.21
CA VAL A 75 8.20 -5.84 0.00
C VAL A 75 8.59 -6.90 -1.02
N ILE A 76 9.04 -6.49 -2.20
CA ILE A 76 9.51 -7.38 -3.27
C ILE A 76 11.03 -7.49 -3.36
N HIS A 77 11.75 -6.51 -2.80
CA HIS A 77 13.19 -6.51 -2.76
C HIS A 77 13.69 -5.83 -1.49
N LEU A 78 14.58 -6.50 -0.76
CA LEU A 78 15.00 -6.08 0.56
C LEU A 78 16.52 -5.96 0.67
N GLN A 79 17.00 -4.75 0.93
CA GLN A 79 18.40 -4.45 1.24
C GLN A 79 18.52 -4.00 2.70
N ASP A 80 19.73 -3.69 3.16
CA ASP A 80 19.99 -3.38 4.56
C ASP A 80 19.21 -2.14 5.03
N LYS A 81 19.33 -1.03 4.30
CA LYS A 81 18.76 0.28 4.69
C LYS A 81 17.57 0.74 3.84
N ILE A 82 17.32 0.09 2.71
CA ILE A 82 16.27 0.45 1.75
C ILE A 82 15.56 -0.83 1.29
N CYS A 83 14.30 -0.71 0.91
CA CYS A 83 13.57 -1.79 0.26
C CYS A 83 12.64 -1.25 -0.82
N THR A 84 12.29 -2.12 -1.77
CA THR A 84 11.31 -1.83 -2.82
C THR A 84 10.01 -2.54 -2.50
N ILE A 85 8.92 -1.80 -2.58
CA ILE A 85 7.56 -2.32 -2.41
C ILE A 85 6.82 -2.26 -3.73
N GLU A 86 5.96 -3.24 -3.97
CA GLU A 86 5.06 -3.29 -5.12
C GLU A 86 3.61 -3.26 -4.64
N SER A 87 2.73 -2.54 -5.32
CA SER A 87 1.31 -2.49 -4.97
C SER A 87 0.70 -3.89 -4.98
N ASP A 88 -0.08 -4.19 -3.94
CA ASP A 88 -0.76 -5.48 -3.79
C ASP A 88 -2.29 -5.38 -3.82
N GLN A 89 -2.80 -4.18 -4.12
CA GLN A 89 -4.23 -3.96 -4.34
C GLN A 89 -4.65 -4.54 -5.67
N LYS A 90 -5.78 -5.26 -5.69
CA LYS A 90 -6.33 -5.91 -6.87
C LYS A 90 -7.77 -5.49 -7.11
N ARG A 91 -8.11 -5.29 -8.38
CA ARG A 91 -9.48 -5.11 -8.84
C ARG A 91 -9.86 -6.26 -9.76
N SER A 92 -10.88 -7.02 -9.38
CA SER A 92 -11.46 -8.05 -10.25
C SER A 92 -12.34 -7.37 -11.31
N ARG A 93 -12.03 -7.57 -12.59
CA ARG A 93 -12.86 -7.14 -13.71
C ARG A 93 -13.54 -8.36 -14.32
N ARG A 94 -14.87 -8.27 -14.51
CA ARG A 94 -15.64 -9.27 -15.26
C ARG A 94 -15.78 -8.79 -16.69
N MET A 95 -15.39 -9.63 -17.65
CA MET A 95 -15.57 -9.39 -19.08
C MET A 95 -16.48 -10.48 -19.62
N THR A 96 -17.52 -10.07 -20.37
CA THR A 96 -18.38 -10.98 -21.12
C THR A 96 -18.07 -10.82 -22.60
N THR A 97 -17.49 -11.84 -23.23
CA THR A 97 -17.22 -11.82 -24.67
C THR A 97 -18.29 -12.59 -25.40
N LYS A 98 -19.08 -11.88 -26.23
CA LYS A 98 -20.00 -12.52 -27.18
C LYS A 98 -19.19 -13.05 -28.37
N ARG A 99 -19.00 -14.37 -28.46
CA ARG A 99 -18.45 -14.96 -29.70
C ARG A 99 -19.47 -14.76 -30.82
N ASN A 100 -19.03 -14.13 -31.91
CA ASN A 100 -19.87 -13.79 -33.06
C ASN A 100 -20.72 -14.98 -33.53
N ALA A 101 -22.03 -14.80 -33.45
CA ALA A 101 -23.04 -15.72 -33.92
C ALA A 101 -23.20 -15.61 -35.44
N PHE A 102 -22.41 -16.37 -36.20
CA PHE A 102 -22.85 -16.79 -37.54
C PHE A 102 -23.84 -17.98 -37.48
N TYR A 103 -24.05 -18.52 -36.28
CA TYR A 103 -25.12 -19.45 -35.93
C TYR A 103 -25.57 -19.09 -34.51
N ASN A 104 -26.87 -18.98 -34.27
CA ASN A 104 -27.50 -18.56 -32.99
C ASN A 104 -27.30 -19.58 -31.84
N LEU A 105 -26.05 -19.96 -31.55
CA LEU A 105 -25.66 -20.96 -30.57
C LEU A 105 -24.33 -20.59 -29.89
N GLY A 106 -24.14 -19.31 -29.55
CA GLY A 106 -22.98 -18.85 -28.80
C GLY A 106 -23.26 -18.84 -27.31
N GLU A 107 -22.48 -19.57 -26.51
CA GLU A 107 -22.43 -19.39 -25.05
C GLU A 107 -21.62 -18.13 -24.72
N ASP A 108 -22.15 -17.31 -23.81
CA ASP A 108 -21.42 -16.18 -23.24
C ASP A 108 -20.31 -16.71 -22.32
N VAL A 109 -19.06 -16.48 -22.68
CA VAL A 109 -17.92 -16.80 -21.81
C VAL A 109 -17.68 -15.63 -20.88
N MET A 110 -17.80 -15.87 -19.57
CA MET A 110 -17.48 -14.91 -18.53
C MET A 110 -16.07 -15.20 -17.99
N GLU A 111 -15.15 -14.28 -18.24
CA GLU A 111 -13.78 -14.35 -17.70
C GLU A 111 -13.62 -13.29 -16.60
N THR A 112 -12.95 -13.68 -15.51
CA THR A 112 -12.59 -12.77 -14.42
C THR A 112 -11.09 -12.60 -14.41
N PHE A 113 -10.62 -11.36 -14.49
CA PHE A 113 -9.21 -11.01 -14.42
C PHE A 113 -8.94 -10.10 -13.23
N ASP A 114 -7.83 -10.34 -12.53
CA ASP A 114 -7.34 -9.48 -11.47
C ASP A 114 -6.33 -8.48 -12.06
N GLU A 115 -6.65 -7.19 -11.99
CA GLU A 115 -5.72 -6.11 -12.33
C GLU A 115 -5.10 -5.56 -11.05
N LEU A 116 -3.77 -5.38 -11.05
CA LEU A 116 -3.11 -4.65 -9.97
C LEU A 116 -3.49 -3.17 -10.04
N ILE A 117 -3.87 -2.59 -8.91
CA ILE A 117 -4.18 -1.18 -8.78
C ILE A 117 -2.86 -0.45 -8.44
N PRO A 118 -2.46 0.61 -9.15
CA PRO A 118 -1.30 1.40 -8.76
C PRO A 118 -1.53 2.13 -7.43
N PHE A 119 -0.46 2.62 -6.82
CA PHE A 119 -0.57 3.62 -5.76
C PHE A 119 -1.23 4.88 -6.32
N GLU A 120 -2.08 5.51 -5.50
CA GLU A 120 -2.75 6.76 -5.82
C GLU A 120 -1.79 7.92 -5.61
N ASP A 121 -1.39 8.54 -6.72
CA ASP A 121 -0.47 9.71 -6.77
C ASP A 121 0.71 9.63 -5.78
N PRO A 122 1.59 8.60 -5.91
CA PRO A 122 2.68 8.41 -4.97
C PRO A 122 3.74 9.50 -5.14
N GLU A 123 4.21 10.05 -4.02
CA GLU A 123 5.17 11.15 -3.97
C GLU A 123 6.34 10.81 -3.04
N ILE A 124 7.50 11.42 -3.32
CA ILE A 124 8.63 11.40 -2.39
C ILE A 124 8.21 12.16 -1.13
N GLY A 125 8.41 11.54 0.03
CA GLY A 125 7.95 12.10 1.32
C GLY A 125 6.73 11.39 1.90
N ASP A 126 6.02 10.57 1.10
CA ASP A 126 4.91 9.78 1.62
C ASP A 126 5.36 8.85 2.74
N MET A 127 4.49 8.70 3.74
CA MET A 127 4.74 7.93 4.94
C MET A 127 4.34 6.46 4.72
N VAL A 128 5.10 5.55 5.33
CA VAL A 128 4.86 4.12 5.19
C VAL A 128 4.90 3.43 6.55
N LYS A 129 3.93 2.55 6.82
CA LYS A 129 3.90 1.75 8.06
C LYS A 129 3.50 0.29 7.80
N PRO A 130 3.98 -0.68 8.62
CA PRO A 130 3.53 -2.06 8.54
C PRO A 130 2.05 -2.22 8.88
N ILE A 131 1.40 -3.20 8.23
CA ILE A 131 0.02 -3.62 8.50
C ILE A 131 -0.07 -5.12 8.84
#